data_AF-A0A934NE08-F1
#
_entry.id   AF-A0A934NE08-F1
#
_cell.length_a   1.000
_cell.length_b   1.000
_cell.length_c   1.000
_cell.angle_alpha   90.00
_cell.angle_beta   90.00
_cell.angle_gamma   90.00
#
_symmetry.space_group_name_H-M   'P 1'
#
loop_
_entity.id
_entity.type
_entity.pdbx_description
1 polymer ?
#
loop_
_entity_poly.entity_id
_entity_poly.type
_entity_poly.pdbx_seq_one_letter_code
_entity_poly.pdbx_strand_id
1 'polypeptide(L)'
;MSWRAVLDPRTEVFREWMRMSLPGGGTPTPRSRKPELNAELKLAGPPYEPLQAHLIVGADPLQPFARTFERLSDELEERATICVDLRAVPNARARWIRQFWLGKARGNVVKGELAEPETTQGLPVGQVVTRRQDTSRLNDKLNPREVLFEVQILIHTESLDPARPVEIFRSFLTGFQQWKGANELTVHGQLVTLIGHDVRFFGADAFAWRRWWFWYRLRHGLFWPASPGLVTAWELAGLLKPWTVWNTSTAPVRGGPCRDAPAPRLRERARGG
;
A
#
# COMPACT_ATOMS: atom_id res chain seq x y z
N MET A 1 15.51 -24.77 -2.40
CA MET A 1 14.75 -23.85 -3.27
C MET A 1 14.20 -22.71 -2.43
N SER A 2 14.40 -21.46 -2.86
CA SER A 2 13.85 -20.28 -2.18
C SER A 2 12.35 -20.19 -2.47
N TRP A 3 11.50 -20.17 -1.44
CA TRP A 3 10.05 -19.95 -1.59
C TRP A 3 9.72 -18.68 -2.39
N ARG A 4 10.62 -17.69 -2.42
CA ARG A 4 10.49 -16.50 -3.27
C ARG A 4 10.57 -16.80 -4.77
N ALA A 5 11.34 -17.81 -5.18
CA ALA A 5 11.44 -18.21 -6.58
C ALA A 5 10.21 -19.03 -7.03
N VAL A 6 9.60 -19.80 -6.12
CA VAL A 6 8.35 -20.53 -6.38
C VAL A 6 7.15 -19.57 -6.52
N LEU A 7 7.23 -18.39 -5.89
CA LEU A 7 6.15 -17.39 -5.82
C LEU A 7 6.39 -16.17 -6.72
N ASP A 8 7.46 -16.15 -7.51
CA ASP A 8 7.71 -15.08 -8.50
C ASP A 8 6.86 -15.34 -9.76
N PRO A 9 5.93 -14.45 -10.13
CA PRO A 9 5.04 -14.65 -11.28
C PRO A 9 5.75 -14.75 -12.64
N ARG A 10 7.03 -14.37 -12.70
CA ARG A 10 7.84 -14.49 -13.91
C ARG A 10 8.41 -15.90 -14.08
N THR A 11 8.43 -16.71 -13.03
CA THR A 11 9.01 -18.05 -13.05
C THR A 11 8.04 -19.08 -13.57
N GLU A 12 8.59 -20.12 -14.19
CA GLU A 12 7.83 -21.24 -14.74
C GLU A 12 7.20 -22.09 -13.63
N VAL A 13 7.90 -22.19 -12.50
CA VAL A 13 7.45 -22.87 -11.28
C VAL A 13 6.16 -22.24 -10.75
N PHE A 14 6.04 -20.91 -10.74
CA PHE A 14 4.80 -20.24 -10.35
C PHE A 14 3.66 -20.52 -11.35
N ARG A 15 3.95 -20.54 -12.66
CA ARG A 15 2.93 -20.79 -13.71
C ARG A 15 2.40 -22.22 -13.65
N GLU A 16 3.27 -23.17 -13.35
CA GLU A 16 2.93 -24.58 -13.20
C GLU A 16 2.19 -24.84 -11.88
N TRP A 17 2.64 -24.21 -10.79
CA TRP A 17 1.92 -24.19 -9.52
C TRP A 17 0.52 -23.57 -9.65
N MET A 18 0.37 -22.47 -10.39
CA MET A 18 -0.93 -21.85 -10.71
C MET A 18 -1.82 -22.78 -11.55
N ARG A 19 -1.27 -23.48 -12.53
CA ARG A 19 -2.03 -24.47 -13.32
C ARG A 19 -2.55 -25.64 -12.46
N MET A 20 -1.76 -26.08 -11.48
CA MET A 20 -2.12 -27.19 -10.59
C MET A 20 -3.02 -26.78 -9.42
N SER A 21 -2.91 -25.53 -8.95
CA SER A 21 -3.58 -25.05 -7.72
C SER A 21 -4.86 -24.26 -8.00
N LEU A 22 -5.11 -23.86 -9.25
CA LEU A 22 -6.42 -23.37 -9.66
C LEU A 22 -7.37 -24.57 -9.78
N PRO A 23 -8.44 -24.66 -8.96
CA PRO A 23 -9.41 -25.73 -9.13
C PRO A 23 -10.05 -25.60 -10.52
N GLY A 24 -10.14 -26.76 -11.19
CA GLY A 24 -10.65 -27.07 -12.53
C GLY A 24 -11.45 -25.99 -13.29
N GLY A 25 -11.20 -25.93 -14.60
CA GLY A 25 -11.88 -25.11 -15.59
C GLY A 25 -13.39 -25.32 -15.68
N GLY A 26 -14.11 -24.82 -14.68
CA GLY A 26 -15.49 -24.36 -14.79
C GLY A 26 -15.47 -22.85 -14.81
N THR A 27 -15.94 -22.24 -15.89
CA THR A 27 -16.40 -20.86 -15.87
C THR A 27 -17.35 -20.70 -14.67
N PRO A 28 -17.04 -19.87 -13.66
CA PRO A 28 -17.96 -19.66 -12.56
C PRO A 28 -19.26 -19.08 -13.14
N THR A 29 -20.36 -19.81 -12.99
CA THR A 29 -21.70 -19.36 -13.37
C THR A 29 -22.03 -18.03 -12.67
N PRO A 30 -22.66 -17.06 -13.36
CA PRO A 30 -22.85 -15.72 -12.83
C PRO A 30 -24.04 -15.73 -11.85
N ARG A 31 -23.79 -16.03 -10.58
CA ARG A 31 -24.60 -15.47 -9.49
C ARG A 31 -24.02 -14.08 -9.21
N SER A 32 -24.85 -13.04 -9.30
CA SER A 32 -24.48 -11.62 -9.26
C SER A 32 -23.40 -11.34 -8.21
N ARG A 33 -22.14 -11.33 -8.63
CA ARG A 33 -21.04 -10.88 -7.76
C ARG A 33 -21.30 -9.40 -7.51
N LYS A 34 -21.38 -9.02 -6.25
CA LYS A 34 -21.38 -7.61 -5.86
C LYS A 34 -20.24 -6.91 -6.58
N PRO A 35 -20.48 -5.71 -7.13
CA PRO A 35 -19.42 -4.81 -7.51
C PRO A 35 -18.41 -4.67 -6.36
N GLU A 36 -17.15 -4.92 -6.67
CA GLU A 36 -16.04 -4.78 -5.72
C GLU A 36 -14.90 -4.01 -6.37
N LEU A 37 -14.09 -3.37 -5.54
CA LEU A 37 -12.90 -2.66 -5.94
C LEU A 37 -11.75 -2.99 -4.98
N ASN A 38 -10.67 -3.50 -5.55
CA ASN A 38 -9.44 -3.84 -4.86
C ASN A 38 -8.33 -2.89 -5.32
N ALA A 39 -7.64 -2.30 -4.35
CA ALA A 39 -6.56 -1.36 -4.61
C ALA A 39 -5.40 -1.59 -3.64
N GLU A 40 -4.19 -1.42 -4.14
CA GLU A 40 -3.00 -1.37 -3.32
C GLU A 40 -2.42 0.03 -3.42
N LEU A 41 -1.99 0.63 -2.32
CA LEU A 41 -1.30 1.92 -2.35
C LEU A 41 0.22 1.72 -2.38
N LYS A 42 0.90 2.65 -3.06
CA LYS A 42 2.35 2.76 -3.13
C LYS A 42 2.78 4.19 -2.87
N LEU A 43 4.04 4.38 -2.48
CA LEU A 43 4.68 5.69 -2.55
C LEU A 43 4.90 6.08 -4.03
N ALA A 44 4.54 7.31 -4.37
CA ALA A 44 4.70 7.85 -5.73
C ALA A 44 6.14 8.30 -6.00
N GLY A 45 6.74 8.96 -5.01
CA GLY A 45 8.08 9.54 -5.08
C GLY A 45 9.18 8.56 -4.65
N PRO A 46 10.45 8.96 -4.86
CA PRO A 46 11.61 8.20 -4.41
C PRO A 46 11.55 7.77 -2.93
N PRO A 47 12.18 6.63 -2.55
CA PRO A 47 12.10 6.09 -1.19
C PRO A 47 12.69 6.98 -0.08
N TYR A 48 13.48 7.98 -0.46
CA TYR A 48 14.10 8.94 0.46
C TYR A 48 13.26 10.18 0.72
N GLU A 49 12.21 10.41 -0.07
CA GLU A 49 11.31 11.52 0.17
C GLU A 49 10.34 11.16 1.31
N PRO A 50 10.20 12.03 2.32
CA PRO A 50 9.34 11.74 3.44
C PRO A 50 7.86 11.95 3.12
N LEU A 51 7.02 11.12 3.72
CA LEU A 51 5.61 11.45 3.93
C LEU A 51 5.51 12.57 4.96
N GLN A 52 4.38 13.28 4.98
CA GLN A 52 4.11 14.22 6.04
C GLN A 52 3.92 13.44 7.35
N ALA A 53 4.79 13.69 8.34
CA ALA A 53 4.62 13.14 9.67
C ALA A 53 3.42 13.81 10.34
N HIS A 54 2.44 13.01 10.74
CA HIS A 54 1.29 13.47 11.54
C HIS A 54 1.60 13.28 13.03
N LEU A 55 2.33 14.24 13.59
CA LEU A 55 2.48 14.48 15.02
C LEU A 55 1.34 15.42 15.45
N ILE A 56 0.12 14.90 15.61
CA ILE A 56 -1.01 15.81 15.83
C ILE A 56 -1.16 16.16 17.31
N VAL A 57 -0.83 17.41 17.61
CA VAL A 57 -1.45 18.17 18.69
C VAL A 57 -2.82 18.66 18.16
N GLY A 58 -3.92 17.99 18.55
CA GLY A 58 -5.28 18.56 18.45
C GLY A 58 -6.30 17.92 17.49
N ALA A 59 -5.93 17.04 16.55
CA ALA A 59 -6.88 16.31 15.70
C ALA A 59 -6.50 14.83 15.60
N ASP A 60 -7.48 13.93 15.41
CA ASP A 60 -7.19 12.50 15.24
C ASP A 60 -6.89 12.18 13.76
N PRO A 61 -5.68 11.67 13.41
CA PRO A 61 -5.36 11.25 12.05
C PRO A 61 -6.32 10.18 11.49
N LEU A 62 -6.98 9.41 12.36
CA LEU A 62 -7.90 8.35 11.94
C LEU A 62 -9.33 8.85 11.69
N GLN A 63 -9.64 10.10 12.02
CA GLN A 63 -11.00 10.67 11.90
C GLN A 63 -11.58 10.62 10.47
N PRO A 64 -10.81 10.93 9.41
CA PRO A 64 -11.35 10.85 8.04
C PRO A 64 -11.78 9.43 7.64
N PHE A 65 -11.06 8.41 8.13
CA PHE A 65 -11.40 7.00 7.91
C PHE A 65 -12.66 6.63 8.70
N ALA A 66 -12.77 7.08 9.94
CA ALA A 66 -13.96 6.89 10.79
C ALA A 66 -15.24 7.33 10.09
N ARG A 67 -15.22 8.57 9.60
CA ARG A 67 -16.36 9.18 8.91
C ARG A 67 -16.72 8.42 7.63
N THR A 68 -15.74 7.79 6.99
CA THR A 68 -16.00 6.97 5.80
C THR A 68 -16.65 5.65 6.21
N PHE A 69 -16.17 4.99 7.27
CA PHE A 69 -16.79 3.77 7.81
C PHE A 69 -18.21 4.00 8.33
N GLU A 70 -18.48 5.15 8.98
CA GLU A 70 -19.83 5.52 9.46
C GLU A 70 -20.85 5.73 8.35
N ARG A 71 -20.39 5.97 7.12
CA ARG A 71 -21.25 6.21 5.95
C ARG A 71 -21.55 4.95 5.16
N LEU A 72 -20.99 3.80 5.57
CA LEU A 72 -21.28 2.52 4.93
C LEU A 72 -22.74 2.13 5.23
N SER A 73 -23.49 1.83 4.18
CA SER A 73 -24.89 1.43 4.29
C SER A 73 -25.04 -0.08 4.44
N ASP A 74 -25.70 -0.52 5.51
CA ASP A 74 -26.10 -1.91 5.68
C ASP A 74 -27.14 -2.35 4.64
N GLU A 75 -28.00 -1.42 4.18
CA GLU A 75 -29.04 -1.69 3.17
C GLU A 75 -28.44 -2.03 1.80
N LEU A 76 -27.34 -1.36 1.44
CA LEU A 76 -26.57 -1.64 0.22
C LEU A 76 -25.51 -2.73 0.44
N GLU A 77 -25.52 -3.36 1.62
CA GLU A 77 -24.54 -4.32 2.11
C GLU A 77 -23.09 -3.88 1.84
N GLU A 78 -22.79 -2.61 2.14
CA GLU A 78 -21.49 -2.00 1.91
C GLU A 78 -20.44 -2.52 2.89
N ARG A 79 -19.27 -2.89 2.38
CA ARG A 79 -18.14 -3.27 3.22
C ARG A 79 -16.87 -2.62 2.72
N ALA A 80 -15.97 -2.33 3.67
CA ALA A 80 -14.64 -1.87 3.37
C ALA A 80 -13.62 -2.50 4.32
N THR A 81 -12.45 -2.82 3.79
CA THR A 81 -11.31 -3.34 4.56
C THR A 81 -10.06 -2.59 4.16
N ILE A 82 -9.32 -2.07 5.14
CA ILE A 82 -8.00 -1.46 4.95
C ILE A 82 -7.00 -2.28 5.75
N CYS A 83 -6.05 -2.92 5.07
CA CYS A 83 -4.95 -3.65 5.70
C CYS A 83 -3.67 -2.82 5.55
N VAL A 84 -3.07 -2.42 6.67
CA VAL A 84 -1.78 -1.71 6.72
C VAL A 84 -0.76 -2.64 7.37
N ASP A 85 0.10 -3.22 6.55
CA ASP A 85 1.17 -4.10 7.03
C ASP A 85 2.51 -3.35 6.99
N LEU A 86 3.34 -3.61 8.01
CA LEU A 86 4.70 -3.08 8.09
C LEU A 86 5.71 -4.19 8.30
N ARG A 87 6.84 -4.08 7.60
CA ARG A 87 8.01 -4.94 7.81
C ARG A 87 9.22 -4.10 8.13
N ALA A 88 9.76 -4.29 9.34
CA ALA A 88 11.00 -3.62 9.74
C ALA A 88 12.14 -3.99 8.77
N VAL A 89 12.86 -2.97 8.30
CA VAL A 89 14.04 -3.16 7.46
C VAL A 89 15.21 -3.55 8.38
N PRO A 90 15.90 -4.67 8.11
CA PRO A 90 17.05 -5.07 8.91
C PRO A 90 18.13 -3.97 8.93
N ASN A 91 18.78 -3.77 10.08
CA ASN A 91 19.78 -2.70 10.28
C ASN A 91 20.89 -2.69 9.21
N ALA A 92 21.37 -3.86 8.79
CA ALA A 92 22.38 -3.97 7.73
C ALA A 92 21.86 -3.43 6.40
N ARG A 93 20.61 -3.74 6.05
CA ARG A 93 19.95 -3.24 4.83
C ARG A 93 19.65 -1.75 4.93
N ALA A 94 19.20 -1.27 6.09
CA ALA A 94 19.00 0.16 6.34
C ALA A 94 20.30 0.96 6.18
N ARG A 95 21.41 0.45 6.72
CA ARG A 95 22.75 1.05 6.54
C ARG A 95 23.18 1.07 5.08
N TRP A 96 22.96 -0.02 4.34
CA TRP A 96 23.26 -0.08 2.92
C TRP A 96 22.41 0.93 2.12
N ILE A 97 21.09 0.97 2.34
CA ILE A 97 20.18 1.95 1.72
C ILE A 97 20.69 3.37 1.97
N ARG A 98 21.08 3.67 3.20
CA ARG A 98 21.63 4.97 3.58
C ARG A 98 22.92 5.30 2.83
N GLN A 99 23.90 4.40 2.84
CA GLN A 99 25.16 4.62 2.14
C GLN A 99 24.96 4.78 0.63
N PHE A 100 24.08 3.97 0.04
CA PHE A 100 23.74 4.03 -1.37
C PHE A 100 23.12 5.38 -1.77
N TRP A 101 22.08 5.82 -1.07
CA TRP A 101 21.39 7.06 -1.42
C TRP A 101 22.18 8.32 -1.04
N LEU A 102 22.89 8.33 0.10
CA LEU A 102 23.79 9.44 0.44
C LEU A 102 24.98 9.53 -0.52
N GLY A 103 25.52 8.38 -0.96
CA GLY A 103 26.55 8.32 -2.00
C GLY A 103 26.05 8.92 -3.31
N LYS A 104 24.86 8.51 -3.75
CA LYS A 104 24.22 9.05 -4.96
C LYS A 104 23.97 10.57 -4.88
N ALA A 105 23.47 11.08 -3.75
CA ALA A 105 23.23 12.51 -3.55
C ALA A 105 24.54 13.35 -3.56
N ARG A 106 25.63 12.76 -3.06
CA ARG A 106 26.97 13.37 -3.08
C ARG A 106 27.65 13.31 -4.46
N GLY A 107 27.04 12.68 -5.47
CA GLY A 107 27.64 12.50 -6.79
C GLY A 107 28.59 11.30 -6.89
N ASN A 108 28.70 10.49 -5.84
CA ASN A 108 29.53 9.29 -5.86
C ASN A 108 28.75 8.15 -6.52
N VAL A 109 28.83 8.04 -7.84
CA VAL A 109 28.39 6.85 -8.56
C VAL A 109 29.37 5.72 -8.24
N VAL A 110 28.92 4.74 -7.46
CA VAL A 110 29.70 3.53 -7.21
C VAL A 110 29.56 2.58 -8.40
N LYS A 111 30.47 2.70 -9.37
CA LYS A 111 31.10 1.56 -10.08
C LYS A 111 32.17 2.06 -11.07
N GLY A 112 33.44 1.78 -10.76
CA GLY A 112 34.57 1.78 -11.70
C GLY A 112 34.97 3.16 -12.22
N GLU A 113 36.25 3.51 -12.02
CA GLU A 113 36.89 4.75 -12.52
C GLU A 113 36.43 6.05 -11.84
N LEU A 114 37.33 6.55 -10.96
CA LEU A 114 37.65 7.97 -10.74
C LEU A 114 36.54 8.99 -11.10
N ALA A 115 35.42 8.96 -10.39
CA ALA A 115 34.52 10.10 -10.38
C ALA A 115 35.09 11.14 -9.40
N GLU A 116 35.74 12.18 -9.93
CA GLU A 116 36.01 13.38 -9.14
C GLU A 116 34.68 13.93 -8.60
N PRO A 117 34.62 14.35 -7.33
CA PRO A 117 33.41 14.97 -6.81
C PRO A 117 33.14 16.23 -7.62
N GLU A 118 32.04 16.27 -8.38
CA GLU A 118 31.59 17.50 -9.04
C GLU A 118 31.54 18.62 -8.00
N THR A 119 32.54 19.49 -8.05
CA THR A 119 32.67 20.67 -7.20
C THR A 119 31.42 21.50 -7.44
N THR A 120 30.79 21.99 -6.37
CA THR A 120 29.58 22.83 -6.46
C THR A 120 29.85 24.20 -7.10
N GLN A 121 31.09 24.44 -7.56
CA GLN A 121 31.54 25.66 -8.20
C GLN A 121 30.95 25.72 -9.61
N GLY A 122 30.07 26.69 -9.85
CA GLY A 122 29.47 26.96 -11.16
C GLY A 122 28.00 26.57 -11.29
N LEU A 123 27.40 25.90 -10.30
CA LEU A 123 25.96 25.65 -10.30
C LEU A 123 25.19 26.95 -9.99
N PRO A 124 24.10 27.25 -10.71
CA PRO A 124 23.21 28.35 -10.38
C PRO A 124 22.75 28.25 -8.92
N VAL A 125 22.67 29.38 -8.20
CA VAL A 125 22.34 29.44 -6.76
C VAL A 125 21.08 28.61 -6.41
N GLY A 126 20.06 28.64 -7.27
CA GLY A 126 18.84 27.85 -7.08
C GLY A 126 19.10 26.33 -7.02
N GLN A 127 19.98 25.79 -7.86
CA GLN A 127 20.31 24.36 -7.87
C GLN A 127 21.13 23.95 -6.64
N VAL A 128 22.00 24.83 -6.14
CA VAL A 128 22.77 24.60 -4.92
C VAL A 128 21.84 24.50 -3.71
N VAL A 129 20.84 25.38 -3.62
CA VAL A 129 19.84 25.37 -2.55
C VAL A 129 18.99 24.09 -2.61
N THR A 130 18.48 23.71 -3.78
CA THR A 130 17.70 22.46 -3.96
C THR A 130 18.52 21.24 -3.54
N ARG A 131 19.78 21.12 -3.99
CA ARG A 131 20.65 19.98 -3.64
C ARG A 131 20.92 19.89 -2.13
N ARG A 132 21.09 21.02 -1.46
CA ARG A 132 21.24 21.06 0.01
C ARG A 132 19.96 20.60 0.72
N GLN A 133 18.80 21.06 0.27
CA GLN A 133 17.51 20.64 0.82
C GLN A 133 17.28 19.14 0.64
N ASP A 134 17.57 18.58 -0.53
CA ASP A 134 17.39 17.15 -0.81
C ASP A 134 18.33 16.29 0.03
N THR A 135 19.58 16.74 0.21
CA THR A 135 20.56 16.04 1.06
C THR A 135 20.13 16.10 2.54
N SER A 136 19.58 17.23 3.00
CA SER A 136 19.05 17.35 4.37
C SER A 136 17.87 16.40 4.58
N ARG A 137 16.85 16.44 3.70
CA ARG A 137 15.67 15.56 3.76
C ARG A 137 16.06 14.08 3.78
N LEU A 138 17.00 13.70 2.92
CA LEU A 138 17.53 12.34 2.85
C LEU A 138 18.23 11.94 4.16
N ASN A 139 19.02 12.83 4.76
CA ASN A 139 19.72 12.54 6.01
C ASN A 139 18.76 12.45 7.20
N ASP A 140 17.70 13.27 7.21
CA ASP A 140 16.65 13.26 8.23
C ASP A 140 15.81 11.97 8.14
N LYS A 141 15.35 11.61 6.93
CA LYS A 141 14.59 10.37 6.66
C LYS A 141 15.39 9.11 6.97
N LEU A 142 16.68 9.10 6.62
CA LEU A 142 17.58 7.95 6.83
C LEU A 142 18.40 8.09 8.12
N ASN A 143 17.86 8.80 9.11
CA ASN A 143 18.46 8.93 10.42
C ASN A 143 18.61 7.54 11.06
N PRO A 144 19.81 7.12 11.47
CA PRO A 144 20.04 5.78 12.01
C PRO A 144 19.37 5.54 13.37
N ARG A 145 18.83 6.58 14.01
CA ARG A 145 18.01 6.45 15.23
C ARG A 145 16.56 6.05 14.93
N GLU A 146 16.11 6.19 13.69
CA GLU A 146 14.77 5.81 13.27
C GLU A 146 14.75 4.42 12.65
N VAL A 147 13.71 3.65 12.98
CA VAL A 147 13.45 2.36 12.33
C VAL A 147 12.77 2.60 10.99
N LEU A 148 13.37 2.07 9.93
CA LEU A 148 12.77 2.04 8.60
C LEU A 148 11.85 0.83 8.46
N PHE A 149 10.72 1.04 7.82
CA PHE A 149 9.75 0.02 7.47
C PHE A 149 9.54 0.00 5.96
N GLU A 150 9.36 -1.20 5.43
CA GLU A 150 8.61 -1.37 4.19
C GLU A 150 7.12 -1.38 4.52
N VAL A 151 6.31 -0.75 3.68
CA VAL A 151 4.85 -0.64 3.88
C VAL A 151 4.07 -1.32 2.76
N GLN A 152 2.97 -1.98 3.14
CA GLN A 152 1.95 -2.49 2.23
C GLN A 152 0.59 -1.99 2.72
N ILE A 153 -0.17 -1.35 1.83
CA ILE A 153 -1.53 -0.89 2.13
C ILE A 153 -2.47 -1.50 1.09
N LEU A 154 -3.39 -2.35 1.56
CA LEU A 154 -4.42 -2.99 0.73
C LEU A 154 -5.79 -2.42 1.13
N ILE A 155 -6.59 -2.06 0.14
CA ILE A 155 -7.94 -1.53 0.32
C ILE A 155 -8.89 -2.37 -0.51
N HIS A 156 -9.90 -2.92 0.14
CA HIS A 156 -11.01 -3.63 -0.47
C HIS A 156 -12.30 -2.90 -0.15
N THR A 157 -13.18 -2.75 -1.15
CA THR A 157 -14.52 -2.19 -0.99
C THR A 157 -15.52 -2.99 -1.82
N GLU A 158 -16.73 -3.18 -1.30
CA GLU A 158 -17.82 -3.84 -2.00
C GLU A 158 -19.18 -3.22 -1.66
N SER A 159 -20.12 -3.29 -2.59
CA SER A 159 -21.50 -2.81 -2.43
C SER A 159 -22.43 -3.54 -3.41
N LEU A 160 -23.73 -3.56 -3.14
CA LEU A 160 -24.74 -3.96 -4.12
C LEU A 160 -24.86 -2.96 -5.28
N ASP A 161 -24.61 -1.68 -5.04
CA ASP A 161 -24.61 -0.63 -6.06
C ASP A 161 -23.23 -0.56 -6.77
N PRO A 162 -23.16 -0.64 -8.11
CA PRO A 162 -21.90 -0.59 -8.85
C PRO A 162 -21.12 0.72 -8.75
N ALA A 163 -21.74 1.86 -8.44
CA ALA A 163 -21.03 3.13 -8.31
C ALA A 163 -20.31 3.27 -6.95
N ARG A 164 -20.88 2.68 -5.91
CA ARG A 164 -20.51 2.91 -4.51
C ARG A 164 -19.10 2.46 -4.12
N PRO A 165 -18.55 1.30 -4.58
CA PRO A 165 -17.20 0.88 -4.19
C PRO A 165 -16.14 1.91 -4.54
N VAL A 166 -16.28 2.57 -5.70
CA VAL A 166 -15.35 3.63 -6.13
C VAL A 166 -15.48 4.88 -5.26
N GLU A 167 -16.69 5.28 -4.89
CA GLU A 167 -16.92 6.44 -4.02
C GLU A 167 -16.37 6.21 -2.60
N ILE A 168 -16.63 5.03 -2.04
CA ILE A 168 -16.11 4.61 -0.74
C ILE A 168 -14.58 4.61 -0.78
N PHE A 169 -14.00 4.00 -1.83
CA PHE A 169 -12.55 3.99 -2.03
C PHE A 169 -11.96 5.40 -2.14
N ARG A 170 -12.58 6.29 -2.92
CA ARG A 170 -12.13 7.69 -3.05
C ARG A 170 -12.14 8.41 -1.71
N SER A 171 -13.16 8.18 -0.90
CA SER A 171 -13.26 8.76 0.45
C SER A 171 -12.09 8.30 1.34
N PHE A 172 -11.72 7.02 1.28
CA PHE A 172 -10.52 6.53 1.97
C PHE A 172 -9.22 7.11 1.40
N LEU A 173 -9.11 7.23 0.08
CA LEU A 173 -7.94 7.82 -0.56
C LEU A 173 -7.76 9.29 -0.14
N THR A 174 -8.85 10.06 -0.01
CA THR A 174 -8.84 11.40 0.56
C THR A 174 -8.32 11.40 2.00
N GLY A 175 -8.71 10.40 2.81
CA GLY A 175 -8.16 10.21 4.15
C GLY A 175 -6.65 9.99 4.16
N PHE A 176 -6.10 9.26 3.18
CA PHE A 176 -4.64 9.09 3.05
C PHE A 176 -3.89 10.34 2.59
N GLN A 177 -4.57 11.33 1.99
CA GLN A 177 -3.92 12.56 1.53
C GLN A 177 -3.38 13.43 2.68
N GLN A 178 -3.82 13.23 3.93
CA GLN A 178 -3.25 13.96 5.07
C GLN A 178 -1.78 13.61 5.37
N TRP A 179 -1.27 12.49 4.81
CA TRP A 179 0.16 12.13 4.86
C TRP A 179 0.95 12.64 3.65
N LYS A 180 0.34 13.44 2.78
CA LYS A 180 1.02 14.01 1.60
C LYS A 180 2.05 15.05 2.06
N GLY A 181 3.33 14.74 1.83
CA GLY A 181 4.45 15.61 2.10
C GLY A 181 5.28 15.83 0.84
N ALA A 182 6.60 15.58 0.94
CA ALA A 182 7.45 15.49 -0.25
C ALA A 182 7.12 14.24 -1.08
N ASN A 183 6.64 13.18 -0.41
CA ASN A 183 6.10 11.98 -1.03
C ASN A 183 4.58 11.86 -0.78
N GLU A 184 3.91 11.02 -1.56
CA GLU A 184 2.48 10.78 -1.44
C GLU A 184 2.11 9.32 -1.67
N LEU A 185 1.02 8.88 -1.04
CA LEU A 185 0.42 7.58 -1.25
C LEU A 185 -0.50 7.65 -2.48
N THR A 186 -0.19 6.85 -3.49
CA THR A 186 -0.95 6.76 -4.75
C THR A 186 -1.38 5.32 -4.99
N VAL A 187 -2.40 5.14 -5.82
CA VAL A 187 -2.86 3.81 -6.19
C VAL A 187 -1.82 3.13 -7.09
N HIS A 188 -1.51 1.88 -6.78
CA HIS A 188 -0.72 1.02 -7.63
C HIS A 188 -1.56 0.53 -8.81
N GLY A 189 -1.35 1.16 -9.96
CA GLY A 189 -2.11 0.88 -11.18
C GLY A 189 -2.77 2.14 -11.73
N GLN A 190 -3.49 2.00 -12.84
CA GLN A 190 -4.31 3.07 -13.41
C GLN A 190 -5.80 2.79 -13.18
N LEU A 191 -6.60 3.79 -12.83
CA LEU A 191 -8.06 3.64 -12.86
C LEU A 191 -8.51 3.58 -14.31
N VAL A 192 -9.33 2.59 -14.64
CA VAL A 192 -9.95 2.42 -15.96
C VAL A 192 -11.37 2.93 -15.89
N THR A 193 -11.60 4.00 -16.65
CA THR A 193 -12.94 4.49 -16.93
C THR A 193 -13.41 3.83 -18.23
N LEU A 194 -14.54 3.13 -18.20
CA LEU A 194 -15.18 2.52 -19.36
C LEU A 194 -16.56 3.15 -19.52
N ILE A 195 -16.83 3.75 -20.68
CA ILE A 195 -18.13 4.39 -21.00
C ILE A 195 -18.53 5.46 -19.95
N GLY A 196 -17.59 6.32 -19.55
CA GLY A 196 -17.86 7.42 -18.59
C GLY A 196 -18.07 6.98 -17.13
N HIS A 197 -18.01 5.68 -16.84
CA HIS A 197 -18.08 5.14 -15.48
C HIS A 197 -16.71 4.59 -15.06
N ASP A 198 -16.30 4.86 -13.82
CA ASP A 198 -15.07 4.31 -13.25
C ASP A 198 -15.31 2.85 -12.88
N VAL A 199 -14.71 1.92 -13.61
CA VAL A 199 -15.11 0.50 -13.51
C VAL A 199 -14.13 -0.31 -12.68
N ARG A 200 -12.81 -0.14 -12.86
CA ARG A 200 -11.77 -0.98 -12.19
C ARG A 200 -10.42 -0.27 -12.14
N PHE A 201 -9.55 -0.65 -11.20
CA PHE A 201 -8.11 -0.35 -11.30
C PHE A 201 -7.37 -1.42 -12.12
N PHE A 202 -6.60 -1.02 -13.14
CA PHE A 202 -5.49 -1.77 -13.75
C PHE A 202 -4.35 -1.93 -12.72
N GLY A 203 -4.61 -2.72 -11.68
CA GLY A 203 -3.70 -2.98 -10.57
C GLY A 203 -4.00 -4.34 -9.96
N ALA A 204 -4.62 -4.35 -8.78
CA ALA A 204 -5.09 -5.58 -8.13
C ALA A 204 -6.20 -6.29 -8.94
N ASP A 205 -7.05 -5.54 -9.66
CA ASP A 205 -8.20 -6.09 -10.40
C ASP A 205 -7.96 -6.32 -11.91
N ALA A 206 -6.76 -6.04 -12.41
CA ALA A 206 -6.44 -6.13 -13.84
C ALA A 206 -6.56 -7.55 -14.41
N PHE A 207 -6.17 -8.56 -13.62
CA PHE A 207 -6.08 -9.96 -14.05
C PHE A 207 -6.54 -10.89 -12.93
N ALA A 208 -7.15 -12.02 -13.29
CA ALA A 208 -7.66 -13.00 -12.31
C ALA A 208 -6.61 -13.46 -11.29
N TRP A 209 -5.35 -13.63 -11.71
CA TRP A 209 -4.25 -14.00 -10.81
C TRP A 209 -3.84 -12.86 -9.86
N ARG A 210 -3.90 -11.59 -10.30
CA ARG A 210 -3.61 -10.43 -9.44
C ARG A 210 -4.69 -10.25 -8.39
N ARG A 211 -5.96 -10.45 -8.78
CA ARG A 211 -7.11 -10.41 -7.87
C ARG A 211 -7.03 -11.54 -6.86
N TRP A 212 -6.71 -12.76 -7.31
CA TRP A 212 -6.45 -13.88 -6.42
C TRP A 212 -5.30 -13.58 -5.45
N TRP A 213 -4.19 -13.03 -5.93
CA TRP A 213 -3.04 -12.70 -5.09
C TRP A 213 -3.33 -11.59 -4.09
N PHE A 214 -4.11 -10.58 -4.50
CA PHE A 214 -4.60 -9.54 -3.59
C PHE A 214 -5.39 -10.14 -2.44
N TRP A 215 -6.38 -11.00 -2.75
CA TRP A 215 -7.19 -11.68 -1.73
C TRP A 215 -6.35 -12.61 -0.85
N TYR A 216 -5.39 -13.32 -1.43
CA TYR A 216 -4.49 -14.19 -0.68
C TYR A 216 -3.66 -13.38 0.33
N ARG A 217 -3.11 -12.23 -0.08
CA ARG A 217 -2.41 -11.31 0.84
C ARG A 217 -3.33 -10.74 1.90
N LEU A 218 -4.50 -10.25 1.50
CA LEU A 218 -5.47 -9.65 2.41
C LEU A 218 -5.97 -10.65 3.47
N ARG A 219 -6.16 -11.93 3.11
CA ARG A 219 -6.69 -12.97 4.00
C ARG A 219 -5.63 -13.61 4.89
N HIS A 220 -4.40 -13.73 4.39
CA HIS A 220 -3.32 -14.42 5.11
C HIS A 220 -2.30 -13.46 5.73
N GLY A 221 -2.48 -12.14 5.58
CA GLY A 221 -1.53 -11.13 6.06
C GLY A 221 -0.15 -11.26 5.41
N LEU A 222 -0.10 -11.64 4.13
CA LEU A 222 1.18 -11.83 3.44
C LEU A 222 1.75 -10.50 2.97
N PHE A 223 2.96 -10.22 3.44
CA PHE A 223 3.70 -9.00 3.11
C PHE A 223 4.48 -9.15 1.79
N TRP A 224 3.90 -8.64 0.70
CA TRP A 224 4.52 -8.59 -0.61
C TRP A 224 4.06 -7.32 -1.34
N PRO A 225 4.62 -6.15 -0.99
CA PRO A 225 4.19 -4.89 -1.58
C PRO A 225 4.57 -4.83 -3.07
N ALA A 226 3.69 -4.24 -3.88
CA ALA A 226 3.91 -4.08 -5.32
C ALA A 226 5.05 -3.11 -5.66
N SER A 227 5.40 -2.21 -4.73
CA SER A 227 6.58 -1.34 -4.80
C SER A 227 7.25 -1.28 -3.42
N PRO A 228 8.59 -1.39 -3.33
CA PRO A 228 9.29 -1.21 -2.08
C PRO A 228 9.26 0.28 -1.68
N GLY A 229 8.22 0.68 -0.93
CA GLY A 229 8.15 1.98 -0.28
C GLY A 229 8.83 1.95 1.08
N LEU A 230 9.65 2.96 1.40
CA LEU A 230 10.30 3.10 2.70
C LEU A 230 9.67 4.22 3.50
N VAL A 231 9.30 3.91 4.73
CA VAL A 231 8.70 4.84 5.68
C VAL A 231 9.34 4.69 7.05
N THR A 232 9.37 5.74 7.83
CA THR A 232 9.84 5.71 9.22
C THR A 232 8.68 5.46 10.17
N ALA A 233 9.00 5.10 11.41
CA ALA A 233 7.99 4.96 12.47
C ALA A 233 7.15 6.23 12.64
N TRP A 234 7.77 7.42 12.52
CA TRP A 234 7.11 8.70 12.73
C TRP A 234 6.12 9.05 11.63
N GLU A 235 6.44 8.73 10.39
CA GLU A 235 5.55 8.99 9.26
C GLU A 235 4.25 8.19 9.35
N LEU A 236 4.32 6.98 9.89
CA LEU A 236 3.15 6.12 10.06
C LEU A 236 2.59 6.10 11.48
N ALA A 237 3.14 6.87 12.42
CA ALA A 237 2.72 6.86 13.83
C ALA A 237 1.20 7.08 13.96
N GLY A 238 0.64 7.98 13.15
CA GLY A 238 -0.80 8.25 13.10
C GLY A 238 -1.65 7.05 12.67
N LEU A 239 -1.16 6.19 11.78
CA LEU A 239 -1.84 4.95 11.35
C LEU A 239 -1.67 3.80 12.35
N LEU A 240 -0.59 3.82 13.13
CA LEU A 240 -0.30 2.79 14.12
C LEU A 240 -1.06 3.00 15.44
N LYS A 241 -1.46 4.23 15.71
CA LYS A 241 -2.31 4.61 16.84
C LYS A 241 -3.50 3.65 17.00
N PRO A 242 -3.85 3.22 18.23
CA PRO A 242 -5.07 2.47 18.45
C PRO A 242 -6.30 3.29 18.06
N TRP A 243 -7.26 2.63 17.40
CA TRP A 243 -8.45 3.27 16.84
C TRP A 243 -9.23 4.08 17.89
N THR A 244 -9.34 3.56 19.10
CA THR A 244 -10.20 4.08 20.16
C THR A 244 -9.66 5.27 20.93
N VAL A 245 -8.41 5.68 20.71
CA VAL A 245 -7.74 6.62 21.63
C VAL A 245 -8.30 8.04 21.52
N TRP A 246 -8.62 8.56 20.32
CA TRP A 246 -9.27 9.89 20.15
C TRP A 246 -10.39 9.90 19.10
N ASN A 247 -10.94 8.73 18.78
CA ASN A 247 -12.00 8.58 17.80
C ASN A 247 -13.26 8.09 18.50
N THR A 248 -14.37 8.79 18.29
CA THR A 248 -15.67 8.46 18.92
C THR A 248 -16.47 7.43 18.14
N SER A 249 -16.00 7.02 16.96
CA SER A 249 -16.69 6.08 16.08
C SER A 249 -16.53 4.62 16.54
N THR A 250 -17.63 3.89 16.60
CA THR A 250 -17.66 2.43 16.87
C THR A 250 -17.77 1.58 15.59
N ALA A 251 -18.05 2.19 14.44
CA ALA A 251 -18.27 1.48 13.18
C ALA A 251 -17.04 0.68 12.71
N PRO A 252 -15.81 1.23 12.74
CA PRO A 252 -14.62 0.49 12.38
C PRO A 252 -14.08 -0.36 13.54
N VAL A 253 -13.74 -1.61 13.21
CA VAL A 253 -13.15 -2.58 14.12
C VAL A 253 -11.71 -2.83 13.69
N ARG A 254 -10.74 -2.65 14.62
CA ARG A 254 -9.35 -3.06 14.38
C ARG A 254 -9.24 -4.56 14.60
N GLY A 255 -9.20 -5.33 13.50
CA GLY A 255 -8.85 -6.75 13.55
C GLY A 255 -7.40 -6.96 13.99
N GLY A 256 -7.10 -8.17 14.49
CA GLY A 256 -5.72 -8.61 14.72
C GLY A 256 -4.91 -8.71 13.41
N PRO A 257 -3.77 -9.44 13.35
CA PRO A 257 -3.09 -9.69 12.06
C PRO A 257 -4.14 -10.15 11.04
N CYS A 258 -4.24 -9.51 9.87
CA CYS A 258 -5.32 -9.57 8.85
C CYS A 258 -5.94 -10.99 8.63
N ARG A 259 -6.65 -11.51 9.63
CA ARG A 259 -7.27 -12.85 9.70
C ARG A 259 -8.78 -12.75 9.49
N ASP A 260 -9.32 -11.55 9.65
CA ASP A 260 -10.77 -11.26 9.59
C ASP A 260 -11.20 -10.63 8.27
N ALA A 261 -10.39 -10.75 7.20
CA ALA A 261 -10.91 -10.51 5.86
C ALA A 261 -12.18 -11.38 5.68
N PRO A 262 -13.31 -10.83 5.20
CA PRO A 262 -14.56 -11.57 5.14
C PRO A 262 -14.31 -12.90 4.44
N ALA A 263 -14.49 -14.00 5.18
CA ALA A 263 -14.32 -15.31 4.62
C ALA A 263 -15.25 -15.40 3.40
N PRO A 264 -14.78 -15.76 2.19
CA PRO A 264 -15.71 -16.15 1.14
C PRO A 264 -16.54 -17.27 1.75
N ARG A 265 -17.87 -17.08 1.85
CA ARG A 265 -18.78 -18.03 2.48
C ARG A 265 -18.53 -19.40 1.84
N LEU A 266 -17.76 -20.25 2.51
CA LEU A 266 -17.63 -21.65 2.13
C LEU A 266 -19.03 -22.20 2.31
N ARG A 267 -19.60 -22.70 1.21
CA ARG A 267 -20.92 -23.34 1.19
C ARG A 267 -21.02 -24.24 2.42
N GLU A 268 -21.91 -23.91 3.34
CA GLU A 268 -22.61 -24.94 4.10
C GLU A 268 -23.23 -25.83 3.04
N ARG A 269 -22.60 -26.99 2.80
CA ARG A 269 -23.31 -28.10 2.21
C ARG A 269 -24.46 -28.34 3.16
N ALA A 270 -25.67 -28.00 2.72
CA ALA A 270 -26.89 -28.54 3.27
C ALA A 270 -26.68 -30.06 3.37
N ARG A 271 -26.37 -30.52 4.58
CA ARG A 271 -26.67 -31.88 5.01
C ARG A 271 -28.05 -31.76 5.62
N GLY A 272 -29.05 -32.28 4.94
CA GLY A 272 -30.39 -32.40 5.47
C GLY A 272 -31.40 -32.72 4.40
N GLY A 273 -31.92 -33.94 4.43
CA GLY A 273 -33.05 -34.43 3.64
C GLY A 273 -32.69 -35.63 2.79
#